data_AF-A0A7H8SA14-F1
#
_entry.id   AF-A0A7H8SA14-F1
#
_cell.length_a   1.000
_cell.length_b   1.000
_cell.length_c   1.000
_cell.angle_alpha   90.00
_cell.angle_beta   90.00
_cell.angle_gamma   90.00
#
_symmetry.space_group_name_H-M   'P 1'
#
loop_
_entity.id
_entity.type
_entity.pdbx_description
1 polymer ?
#
loop_
_entity_poly.entity_id
_entity_poly.type
_entity_poly.pdbx_seq_one_letter_code
_entity_poly.pdbx_strand_id
1 'polypeptide(L)'
;MELQFLTVEEFNDLLQQWSGETIKISKHELDDMDETLMTLEDITYEHNTRGRIDDYEPTHALHLNGTGTIETDTSEVQSLPSSVYEIPLEDSSLYEYDGHQFLLSTTRGVYKIEKG
;
A
#
# COMPACT_ATOMS: atom_id res chain seq x y z
N MET A 1 16.45 -15.87 1.22
CA MET A 1 15.12 -15.78 0.59
C MET A 1 15.30 -14.88 -0.60
N GLU A 2 14.92 -15.33 -1.79
CA GLU A 2 15.09 -14.55 -3.03
C GLU A 2 13.90 -13.59 -3.14
N LEU A 3 14.18 -12.29 -3.29
CA LEU A 3 13.16 -11.30 -3.62
C LEU A 3 12.62 -11.62 -5.02
N GLN A 4 11.31 -11.85 -5.12
CA GLN A 4 10.64 -12.08 -6.39
C GLN A 4 9.98 -10.78 -6.84
N PHE A 5 10.38 -10.29 -8.02
CA PHE A 5 9.65 -9.22 -8.70
C PHE A 5 8.33 -9.76 -9.25
N LEU A 6 7.26 -9.00 -9.02
CA LEU A 6 5.90 -9.34 -9.40
C LEU A 6 5.34 -8.32 -10.39
N THR A 7 4.35 -8.75 -11.15
CA THR A 7 3.39 -7.83 -11.78
C THR A 7 2.44 -7.24 -10.74
N VAL A 8 1.75 -6.14 -11.07
CA VAL A 8 0.75 -5.54 -10.17
C VAL A 8 -0.41 -6.49 -9.91
N GLU A 9 -0.80 -7.30 -10.92
CA GLU A 9 -1.84 -8.31 -10.79
C GLU A 9 -1.42 -9.43 -9.83
N GLU A 10 -0.21 -9.97 -9.97
CA GLU A 10 0.32 -11.00 -9.05
C GLU A 10 0.47 -10.46 -7.63
N PHE A 11 0.94 -9.22 -7.49
CA PHE A 11 1.05 -8.55 -6.20
C PHE A 11 -0.33 -8.42 -5.53
N ASN A 12 -1.32 -7.94 -6.29
CA ASN A 12 -2.70 -7.81 -5.81
C ASN A 12 -3.29 -9.16 -5.40
N ASP A 13 -3.16 -10.19 -6.24
CA ASP A 13 -3.67 -11.54 -5.97
C ASP A 13 -3.04 -12.18 -4.72
N LEU A 14 -1.74 -11.94 -4.50
CA LEU A 14 -1.05 -12.41 -3.30
C LEU A 14 -1.47 -11.63 -2.06
N LEU A 15 -1.55 -10.30 -2.15
CA LEU A 15 -1.92 -9.47 -1.01
C LEU A 15 -3.39 -9.67 -0.61
N GLN A 16 -4.29 -9.97 -1.55
CA GLN A 16 -5.70 -10.31 -1.27
C GLN A 16 -5.84 -11.56 -0.38
N GLN A 17 -4.85 -12.46 -0.36
CA GLN A 17 -4.86 -13.61 0.55
C GLN A 17 -4.70 -13.20 2.02
N TRP A 18 -4.30 -11.95 2.28
CA TRP A 18 -4.20 -11.39 3.62
C TRP A 18 -5.47 -10.64 4.04
N SER A 19 -6.54 -10.65 3.22
CA SER A 19 -7.86 -10.17 3.65
C SER A 19 -8.35 -10.92 4.89
N GLY A 20 -8.83 -10.17 5.87
CA GLY A 20 -9.21 -10.60 7.21
C GLY A 20 -8.09 -10.54 8.25
N GLU A 21 -6.84 -10.28 7.84
CA GLU A 21 -5.68 -10.22 8.74
C GLU A 21 -5.37 -8.78 9.16
N THR A 22 -4.71 -8.62 10.31
CA THR A 22 -4.08 -7.35 10.67
C THR A 22 -2.76 -7.22 9.93
N ILE A 23 -2.58 -6.13 9.22
CA ILE A 23 -1.35 -5.77 8.50
C ILE A 23 -0.76 -4.48 9.07
N LYS A 24 0.56 -4.39 9.04
CA LYS A 24 1.30 -3.15 9.25
C LYS A 24 1.84 -2.66 7.91
N ILE A 25 1.58 -1.40 7.62
CA ILE A 25 2.05 -0.69 6.44
C ILE A 25 3.05 0.36 6.91
N SER A 26 4.29 0.27 6.47
CA SER A 26 5.34 1.27 6.73
C SER A 26 5.69 1.97 5.42
N LYS A 27 5.56 3.30 5.37
CA LYS A 27 5.92 4.11 4.20
C LYS A 27 7.23 4.84 4.52
N HIS A 28 8.29 4.48 3.79
CA HIS A 28 9.60 5.10 3.91
C HIS A 28 9.80 6.15 2.81
N GLU A 29 9.97 7.41 3.22
CA GLU A 29 10.43 8.50 2.38
C GLU A 29 11.89 8.86 2.72
N LEU A 30 12.49 9.81 1.99
CA LEU A 30 13.90 10.18 2.17
C LEU A 30 14.26 10.58 3.61
N ASP A 31 13.35 11.29 4.29
CA ASP A 31 13.58 11.88 5.60
C ASP A 31 12.49 11.53 6.63
N ASP A 32 11.52 10.68 6.27
CA ASP A 32 10.34 10.40 7.09
C ASP A 32 9.87 8.93 6.97
N MET A 33 9.23 8.42 8.02
CA MET A 33 8.65 7.08 8.05
C MET A 33 7.31 7.09 8.76
N ASP A 34 6.24 6.83 8.00
CA ASP A 34 4.90 6.66 8.56
C ASP A 34 4.59 5.17 8.78
N GLU A 35 3.96 4.83 9.90
CA GLU A 35 3.41 3.48 10.13
C GLU A 35 1.89 3.52 10.28
N THR A 36 1.23 2.50 9.73
CA THR A 36 -0.22 2.32 9.83
C THR A 36 -0.53 0.86 10.12
N LEU A 37 -1.34 0.60 11.14
CA LEU A 37 -1.80 -0.74 11.48
C LEU A 37 -3.29 -0.85 11.11
N MET A 38 -3.66 -1.82 10.29
CA MET A 38 -5.06 -2.00 9.90
C MET A 38 -5.46 -3.46 9.76
N THR A 39 -6.73 -3.74 10.03
CA THR A 39 -7.37 -4.98 9.62
C THR A 39 -7.73 -4.83 8.15
N LEU A 40 -7.04 -5.57 7.29
CA LEU A 40 -7.30 -5.56 5.86
C LEU A 40 -8.60 -6.32 5.59
N GLU A 41 -9.56 -5.70 4.93
CA GLU A 41 -10.82 -6.35 4.56
C GLU A 41 -10.81 -6.74 3.08
N ASP A 42 -10.45 -5.80 2.21
CA ASP A 42 -10.45 -6.01 0.76
C ASP A 42 -9.43 -5.11 0.06
N ILE A 43 -9.03 -5.49 -1.15
CA ILE A 43 -8.08 -4.71 -1.96
C ILE A 43 -8.73 -4.39 -3.29
N THR A 44 -8.84 -3.10 -3.58
CA THR A 44 -9.35 -2.62 -4.86
C THR A 44 -8.26 -1.92 -5.64
N TYR A 45 -8.13 -2.27 -6.91
CA TYR A 45 -7.21 -1.63 -7.84
C TYR A 45 -8.01 -0.71 -8.77
N GLU A 46 -7.76 0.59 -8.68
CA GLU A 46 -8.39 1.57 -9.55
C GLU A 46 -7.46 1.92 -10.73
N HIS A 47 -7.90 1.56 -11.93
CA HIS A 47 -7.29 2.03 -13.17
C HIS A 47 -8.02 3.29 -13.63
N ASN A 48 -7.39 4.44 -13.45
CA ASN A 48 -8.03 5.73 -13.73
C ASN A 48 -8.13 5.95 -15.25
N THR A 49 -9.21 5.41 -15.85
CA THR A 49 -9.49 5.47 -17.30
C THR A 49 -10.29 6.71 -17.71
N ARG A 50 -10.67 7.59 -16.77
CA ARG A 50 -11.58 8.71 -17.04
C ARG A 50 -10.87 10.06 -17.04
N GLY A 51 -10.41 10.46 -18.23
CA GLY A 51 -10.41 11.86 -18.66
C GLY A 51 -9.47 12.81 -17.91
N ARG A 52 -8.18 12.69 -18.22
CA ARG A 52 -7.10 13.62 -17.87
C ARG A 52 -7.42 15.06 -18.34
N ILE A 53 -7.49 16.05 -17.45
CA ILE A 53 -7.60 17.49 -17.81
C ILE A 53 -6.39 18.31 -17.37
N ASP A 54 -5.60 17.85 -16.41
CA ASP A 54 -4.38 18.55 -15.99
C ASP A 54 -3.23 17.54 -15.82
N ASP A 55 -2.06 17.89 -16.34
CA ASP A 55 -0.83 17.07 -16.53
C ASP A 55 -0.17 16.52 -15.24
N TYR A 56 -0.94 15.98 -14.30
CA TYR A 56 -0.43 15.35 -13.09
C TYR A 56 -1.18 14.05 -12.82
N GLU A 57 -0.53 12.92 -13.08
CA GLU A 57 -1.26 11.69 -13.38
C GLU A 57 -0.64 10.46 -12.71
N PRO A 58 -1.03 10.14 -11.47
CA PRO A 58 -1.01 8.76 -11.00
C PRO A 58 -1.96 7.98 -11.90
N THR A 59 -1.39 7.12 -12.74
CA THR A 59 -2.12 6.28 -13.69
C THR A 59 -3.03 5.27 -12.97
N HIS A 60 -2.66 4.83 -11.76
CA HIS A 60 -3.39 3.82 -11.01
C HIS A 60 -3.27 4.05 -9.50
N ALA A 61 -4.14 3.42 -8.71
CA ALA A 61 -4.05 3.40 -7.25
C ALA A 61 -4.43 2.03 -6.70
N LEU A 62 -3.72 1.60 -5.65
CA LEU A 62 -4.08 0.44 -4.85
C LEU A 62 -4.76 0.92 -3.57
N HIS A 63 -5.99 0.49 -3.34
CA HIS A 63 -6.76 0.81 -2.16
C HIS A 63 -6.83 -0.41 -1.25
N LEU A 64 -6.21 -0.30 -0.08
CA LEU A 64 -6.31 -1.26 1.00
C LEU A 64 -7.49 -0.84 1.87
N ASN A 65 -8.62 -1.54 1.71
CA ASN A 65 -9.86 -1.24 2.41
C ASN A 65 -9.89 -2.00 3.72
N GLY A 66 -10.33 -1.34 4.79
CA GLY A 66 -10.50 -1.96 6.09
C GLY A 66 -10.53 -0.96 7.23
N THR A 67 -10.51 -1.45 8.45
CA THR A 67 -10.55 -0.61 9.65
C THR A 67 -9.23 -0.71 10.39
N GLY A 68 -8.74 0.40 10.95
CA GLY A 68 -7.48 0.35 11.68
C GLY A 68 -7.14 1.65 12.37
N THR A 69 -5.89 1.72 12.81
CA THR A 69 -5.33 2.82 13.57
C THR A 69 -3.98 3.22 13.00
N ILE A 70 -3.77 4.52 12.86
CA ILE A 70 -2.48 5.10 12.48
C ILE A 70 -1.71 5.34 13.79
N GLU A 71 -0.47 4.85 13.84
CA GLU A 71 0.48 5.19 14.89
C GLU A 71 1.48 6.18 14.28
N THR A 72 1.34 7.45 14.63
CA THR A 72 2.28 8.50 14.22
C THR A 72 3.43 8.60 15.23
N ASP A 73 4.55 9.22 14.84
CA ASP A 73 5.73 9.45 15.68
C ASP A 73 5.44 10.10 17.06
N THR A 74 4.28 10.71 17.23
CA THR A 74 3.79 11.30 18.48
C THR A 74 3.20 10.29 19.48
N SER A 75 3.22 8.98 19.20
CA SER A 75 2.57 7.92 20.01
C SER A 75 1.05 8.11 20.19
N GLU A 76 0.41 8.88 19.32
CA GLU A 76 -1.04 9.00 19.30
C GLU A 76 -1.64 7.96 18.36
N VAL A 77 -2.39 7.02 18.93
CA VAL A 77 -3.16 6.04 18.17
C VAL A 77 -4.44 6.75 17.69
N GLN A 78 -4.50 7.08 16.40
CA GLN A 78 -5.69 7.68 15.80
C GLN A 78 -6.39 6.64 14.94
N SER A 79 -7.72 6.54 15.01
CA SER A 79 -8.47 5.71 14.06
C SER A 79 -8.23 6.21 12.63
N LEU A 80 -8.07 5.28 11.69
CA LEU A 80 -7.96 5.58 10.27
C LEU A 80 -9.13 6.53 9.87
N PRO A 81 -8.83 7.76 9.40
CA PRO A 81 -9.86 8.78 9.14
C PRO A 81 -10.79 8.39 7.98
N SER A 82 -10.36 7.45 7.15
CA SER A 82 -11.13 6.76 6.14
C SER A 82 -10.77 5.28 6.21
N SER A 83 -11.73 4.39 6.02
CA SER A 83 -11.52 2.93 6.02
C SER A 83 -10.72 2.43 4.80
N VAL A 84 -9.80 3.24 4.29
CA VAL A 84 -9.03 3.02 3.07
C VAL A 84 -7.65 3.64 3.24
N TYR A 85 -6.61 2.83 3.03
CA TYR A 85 -5.24 3.29 2.82
C TYR A 85 -4.92 3.24 1.33
N GLU A 86 -4.58 4.38 0.73
CA GLU A 86 -4.29 4.51 -0.69
C GLU A 86 -2.79 4.49 -0.95
N ILE A 87 -2.36 3.62 -1.86
CA ILE A 87 -1.00 3.64 -2.42
C ILE A 87 -1.11 4.06 -3.90
N PRO A 88 -0.63 5.26 -4.25
CA PRO A 88 -0.59 5.71 -5.64
C PRO A 88 0.45 4.89 -6.41
N LEU A 89 0.11 4.52 -7.65
CA LEU A 89 0.95 3.68 -8.50
C LEU A 89 1.29 4.41 -9.80
N GLU A 90 2.53 4.25 -10.23
CA GLU A 90 3.05 4.71 -11.50
C GLU A 90 3.47 3.53 -12.38
N ASP A 91 3.65 3.76 -13.68
CA ASP A 91 4.15 2.72 -14.59
C ASP A 91 5.55 2.22 -14.21
N SER A 92 6.32 3.03 -13.47
CA SER A 92 7.64 2.68 -12.95
C SER A 92 7.63 2.04 -11.56
N SER A 93 6.46 1.80 -10.95
CA SER A 93 6.38 1.18 -9.64
C SER A 93 6.91 -0.26 -9.70
N LEU A 94 7.65 -0.66 -8.66
CA LEU A 94 8.20 -2.02 -8.52
C LEU A 94 7.47 -2.75 -7.41
N TYR A 95 7.09 -3.99 -7.69
CA TYR A 95 6.33 -4.85 -6.78
C TYR A 95 7.19 -6.06 -6.44
N GLU A 96 7.38 -6.30 -5.15
CA GLU A 96 8.23 -7.38 -4.66
C GLU A 96 7.54 -8.12 -3.51
N TYR A 97 7.76 -9.43 -3.45
CA TYR A 97 7.35 -10.27 -2.34
C TYR A 97 8.46 -11.26 -2.02
N ASP A 98 8.82 -11.37 -0.74
CA ASP A 98 9.84 -12.31 -0.28
C ASP A 98 9.26 -13.57 0.38
N GLY A 99 7.93 -13.67 0.52
CA GLY A 99 7.27 -14.76 1.27
C GLY A 99 6.81 -14.36 2.67
N HIS A 100 7.25 -13.22 3.18
CA HIS A 100 6.88 -12.70 4.50
C HIS A 100 6.37 -11.26 4.46
N GLN A 101 6.89 -10.45 3.55
CA GLN A 101 6.54 -9.04 3.42
C GLN A 101 6.44 -8.66 1.94
N PHE A 102 5.59 -7.69 1.67
CA PHE A 102 5.49 -7.04 0.38
C PHE A 102 6.28 -5.73 0.40
N LEU A 103 6.96 -5.44 -0.70
CA LEU A 103 7.62 -4.17 -0.95
C LEU A 103 7.05 -3.57 -2.23
N LEU A 104 6.67 -2.31 -2.15
CA LEU A 104 6.17 -1.52 -3.28
C LEU A 104 6.96 -0.21 -3.34
N SER A 105 7.80 -0.09 -4.35
CA SER A 105 8.60 1.11 -4.58
C SER A 105 7.92 2.00 -5.61
N THR A 106 7.62 3.24 -5.22
CA THR A 106 7.00 4.26 -6.08
C THR A 106 7.92 5.47 -6.19
N THR A 107 7.51 6.49 -6.95
CA THR A 107 8.28 7.75 -6.98
C THR A 107 8.16 8.55 -5.68
N ARG A 108 7.14 8.25 -4.86
CA ARG A 108 6.86 8.94 -3.60
C ARG A 108 7.56 8.30 -2.41
N GLY A 109 7.85 7.00 -2.45
CA GLY A 109 8.52 6.29 -1.37
C GLY A 109 8.47 4.78 -1.53
N VAL A 110 8.95 4.07 -0.50
CA VAL A 110 8.89 2.62 -0.44
C VAL A 110 7.88 2.20 0.62
N TYR A 111 6.84 1.50 0.18
CA TYR A 111 5.81 0.94 1.04
C TYR A 111 6.19 -0.50 1.37
N LYS A 112 6.24 -0.81 2.67
CA LYS A 112 6.42 -2.17 3.18
C LYS A 112 5.13 -2.62 3.84
N ILE A 113 4.63 -3.80 3.47
CA ILE A 113 3.43 -4.40 4.07
C ILE A 113 3.80 -5.75 4.68
N GLU A 114 3.56 -5.89 5.97
CA GLU A 114 3.82 -7.12 6.73
C GLU A 114 2.63 -7.47 7.62
N LYS A 115 2.51 -8.74 8.04
CA LYS A 115 1.49 -9.11 9.03
C LYS A 115 1.84 -8.48 10.39
N GLY A 116 0.81 -7.95 11.06
CA GLY A 116 0.92 -7.34 12.39
C GLY A 116 1.05 -8.35 13.54
#